data_AF-A0A931B562-F1
#
_entry.id   AF-A0A931B562-F1
#
_cell.length_a   1.000
_cell.length_b   1.000
_cell.length_c   1.000
_cell.angle_alpha   90.00
_cell.angle_beta   90.00
_cell.angle_gamma   90.00
#
_symmetry.space_group_name_H-M   'P 1'
#
loop_
_entity.id
_entity.type
_entity.pdbx_description
1 polymer ?
#
loop_
_entity_poly.entity_id
_entity_poly.type
_entity_poly.pdbx_seq_one_letter_code
_entity_poly.pdbx_strand_id
1 'polypeptide(L)'
;MSASGGTRAVVAALGANLAIAVSKFVAFAFSGSSSMLAEGVHSVADSGNQVLLLIGGRKARRAADESHPFGYGRERYVYGFLVSVVLFTLGGVFALYEGVEKVRHPHAIDHWYWPVGVLAFAIVAEGFSFRTAVREARPLKGAQSWGRFIRTAKAPELPVVLLEDFGALIGLALALGGVGLAVLTGDGVWDGVGSLGIGVLLVAIALVLASETKSLLLGEGASPEAVARVRDALLAAPDVERVIHMRTLHLGPEELLVAAKIAVRPDADAADIAATINAAEARVRAAEPIARVIYLEPDLYSEAEAAAGPDPDATPGGR
;
A
#
# COMPACT_ATOMS: atom_id res chain seq x y z
N MET A 1 -13.33 -10.34 4.41
CA MET A 1 -12.82 -11.21 3.32
C MET A 1 -11.72 -10.54 2.47
N SER A 2 -10.87 -9.67 3.03
CA SER A 2 -9.81 -8.95 2.29
C SER A 2 -8.43 -9.62 2.33
N ALA A 3 -8.08 -10.30 3.43
CA ALA A 3 -6.73 -10.82 3.65
C ALA A 3 -6.27 -11.90 2.63
N SER A 4 -7.20 -12.66 2.05
CA SER A 4 -6.88 -13.75 1.11
C SER A 4 -6.54 -13.24 -0.30
N GLY A 5 -7.16 -12.15 -0.75
CA GLY A 5 -6.97 -11.61 -2.10
C GLY A 5 -5.59 -10.98 -2.29
N GLY A 6 -5.15 -10.19 -1.32
CA GLY A 6 -3.80 -9.57 -1.34
C GLY A 6 -2.69 -10.60 -1.33
N THR A 7 -2.80 -11.64 -0.50
CA THR A 7 -1.78 -12.71 -0.42
C THR A 7 -1.63 -13.43 -1.76
N ARG A 8 -2.73 -13.74 -2.46
CA ARG A 8 -2.65 -14.42 -3.77
C ARG A 8 -1.97 -13.54 -4.82
N ALA A 9 -2.31 -12.25 -4.87
CA ALA A 9 -1.68 -11.32 -5.81
C ALA A 9 -0.16 -11.21 -5.55
N VAL A 10 0.25 -11.07 -4.29
CA VAL A 10 1.66 -11.01 -3.90
C VAL A 10 2.41 -12.29 -4.26
N VAL A 11 1.81 -13.47 -4.06
CA VAL A 11 2.44 -14.75 -4.43
C VAL A 11 2.53 -14.92 -5.94
N ALA A 12 1.53 -14.47 -6.70
CA ALA A 12 1.57 -14.49 -8.16
C ALA A 12 2.70 -13.59 -8.71
N ALA A 13 2.79 -12.36 -8.18
CA ALA A 13 3.86 -11.42 -8.51
C ALA A 13 5.26 -11.97 -8.16
N LEU A 14 5.41 -12.57 -6.97
CA LEU A 14 6.67 -13.23 -6.59
C LEU A 14 7.05 -14.34 -7.59
N GLY A 15 6.10 -15.17 -8.00
CA GLY A 15 6.35 -16.23 -8.98
C GLY A 15 6.76 -15.68 -10.35
N ALA A 16 6.13 -14.60 -10.82
CA ALA A 16 6.49 -13.93 -12.07
C ALA A 16 7.89 -13.31 -12.00
N ASN A 17 8.18 -12.52 -10.95
CA ASN A 17 9.47 -11.85 -10.76
C ASN A 17 10.62 -12.86 -10.64
N LEU A 18 10.42 -13.98 -9.96
CA LEU A 18 11.43 -15.05 -9.90
C LEU A 18 11.65 -15.71 -11.26
N ALA A 19 10.60 -15.95 -12.04
CA ALA A 19 10.73 -16.51 -13.39
C ALA A 19 11.50 -15.55 -14.32
N ILE A 20 11.22 -14.24 -14.23
CA ILE A 20 11.94 -13.20 -14.96
C ILE A 20 13.41 -13.16 -14.54
N ALA A 21 13.69 -13.17 -13.23
CA ALA A 21 15.05 -13.18 -12.70
C ALA A 21 15.85 -14.37 -13.25
N VAL A 22 15.29 -15.58 -13.21
CA VAL A 22 15.92 -16.78 -13.78
C VAL A 22 16.20 -16.61 -15.27
N SER A 23 15.23 -16.08 -16.04
CA SER A 23 15.43 -15.87 -17.48
C SER A 23 16.59 -14.90 -17.79
N LYS A 24 16.73 -13.83 -17.00
CA LYS A 24 17.81 -12.84 -17.11
C LYS A 24 19.17 -13.43 -16.74
N PHE A 25 19.26 -14.21 -15.67
CA PHE A 25 20.52 -14.89 -15.31
C PHE A 25 20.93 -15.95 -16.35
N VAL A 26 19.98 -16.66 -16.95
CA VAL A 26 20.25 -17.57 -18.06
C VAL A 26 20.78 -16.80 -19.28
N ALA A 27 20.13 -15.70 -19.65
CA ALA A 27 20.62 -14.84 -20.74
C ALA A 27 22.00 -14.27 -20.44
N PHE A 28 22.29 -13.89 -19.20
CA PHE A 28 23.64 -13.49 -18.77
C PHE A 28 24.66 -14.63 -18.95
N ALA A 29 24.35 -15.84 -18.50
CA ALA A 29 25.27 -16.98 -18.60
C ALA A 29 25.67 -17.30 -20.04
N PHE A 30 24.76 -17.09 -21.00
CA PHE A 30 25.03 -17.31 -22.42
C PHE A 30 25.63 -16.10 -23.15
N SER A 31 25.24 -14.88 -22.78
CA SER A 31 25.70 -13.66 -23.45
C SER A 31 26.99 -13.07 -22.86
N GLY A 32 27.31 -13.40 -21.60
CA GLY A 32 28.37 -12.75 -20.82
C GLY A 32 28.09 -11.27 -20.50
N SER A 33 26.88 -10.76 -20.79
CA SER A 33 26.56 -9.33 -20.69
C SER A 33 26.41 -8.86 -19.25
N SER A 34 27.29 -7.95 -18.81
CA SER A 34 27.18 -7.29 -17.50
C SER A 34 25.83 -6.57 -17.30
N SER A 35 25.21 -6.06 -18.37
CA SER A 35 23.86 -5.46 -18.33
C SER A 35 22.80 -6.50 -17.97
N MET A 36 22.88 -7.72 -18.52
CA MET A 36 21.94 -8.80 -18.18
C MET A 36 22.11 -9.27 -16.73
N LEU A 37 23.33 -9.26 -16.21
CA LEU A 37 23.59 -9.54 -14.80
C LEU A 37 22.95 -8.48 -13.89
N ALA A 38 23.17 -7.19 -14.19
CA ALA A 38 22.58 -6.08 -13.44
C ALA A 38 21.05 -6.15 -13.45
N GLU A 39 20.44 -6.41 -14.61
CA GLU A 39 19.00 -6.60 -14.72
C GLU A 39 18.49 -7.83 -13.95
N GLY A 40 19.27 -8.91 -13.90
CA GLY A 40 18.95 -10.11 -13.12
C GLY A 40 18.92 -9.82 -11.61
N VAL A 41 19.90 -9.06 -11.11
CA VAL A 41 19.95 -8.58 -9.73
C VAL A 41 18.75 -7.67 -9.41
N HIS A 42 18.34 -6.83 -10.36
CA HIS A 42 17.14 -5.99 -10.20
C HIS A 42 15.87 -6.83 -10.01
N SER A 43 15.63 -7.85 -10.85
CA SER A 43 14.46 -8.72 -10.69
C SER A 43 14.49 -9.57 -9.40
N VAL A 44 15.66 -9.80 -8.82
CA VAL A 44 15.78 -10.36 -7.47
C VAL A 44 15.37 -9.34 -6.40
N ALA A 45 15.76 -8.07 -6.56
CA ALA A 45 15.32 -7.00 -5.67
C ALA A 45 13.79 -6.82 -5.70
N ASP A 46 13.18 -6.87 -6.90
CA ASP A 46 11.72 -6.84 -7.07
C ASP A 46 11.06 -8.01 -6.35
N SER A 47 11.57 -9.24 -6.55
CA SER A 47 11.12 -10.43 -5.79
C SER A 47 11.22 -10.22 -4.27
N GLY A 48 12.25 -9.49 -3.82
CA GLY A 48 12.44 -9.07 -2.44
C GLY A 48 11.28 -8.20 -1.91
N ASN A 49 10.69 -7.34 -2.74
CA ASN A 49 9.54 -6.52 -2.36
C ASN A 49 8.34 -7.39 -2.00
N GLN A 50 8.02 -8.42 -2.80
CA GLN A 50 6.93 -9.33 -2.47
C GLN A 50 7.22 -10.13 -1.20
N VAL A 51 8.48 -10.55 -0.99
CA VAL A 51 8.89 -11.21 0.26
C VAL A 51 8.68 -10.29 1.47
N LEU A 52 9.05 -9.01 1.36
CA LEU A 52 8.80 -8.02 2.41
C LEU A 52 7.31 -7.90 2.74
N LEU A 53 6.43 -7.81 1.73
CA LEU A 53 4.98 -7.77 1.95
C LEU A 53 4.47 -9.04 2.65
N LEU A 54 4.96 -10.23 2.26
CA LEU A 54 4.59 -11.50 2.92
C LEU A 54 5.05 -11.55 4.37
N ILE A 55 6.26 -11.05 4.67
CA ILE A 55 6.79 -10.96 6.04
C ILE A 55 5.93 -9.99 6.87
N GLY A 56 5.64 -8.80 6.35
CA GLY A 56 4.79 -7.82 7.01
C GLY A 56 3.39 -8.38 7.31
N GLY A 57 2.79 -9.05 6.33
CA GLY A 57 1.52 -9.74 6.48
C GLY A 57 1.54 -10.84 7.55
N ARG A 58 2.66 -11.58 7.68
CA ARG A 58 2.86 -12.60 8.72
C ARG A 58 3.05 -11.98 10.11
N LYS A 59 3.91 -10.97 10.24
CA LYS A 59 4.16 -10.27 11.50
C LYS A 59 2.92 -9.56 12.03
N ALA A 60 2.10 -9.00 11.14
CA ALA A 60 0.86 -8.33 11.52
C ALA A 60 -0.20 -9.24 12.16
N ARG A 61 -0.06 -10.57 12.03
CA ARG A 61 -0.95 -11.54 12.69
C ARG A 61 -0.52 -11.87 14.12
N ARG A 62 0.59 -11.31 14.61
CA ARG A 62 1.04 -11.50 15.99
C ARG A 62 0.04 -10.86 16.95
N ALA A 63 -0.29 -11.59 18.02
CA ALA A 63 -1.17 -11.11 19.08
C ALA A 63 -0.54 -9.92 19.83
N ALA A 64 -1.40 -9.11 20.45
CA ALA A 64 -0.97 -8.03 21.33
C ALA A 64 -0.14 -8.54 22.51
N ASP A 65 0.79 -7.70 22.96
CA ASP A 65 1.58 -7.91 24.18
C ASP A 65 1.72 -6.58 24.93
N GLU A 66 2.36 -6.58 26.10
CA GLU A 66 2.48 -5.38 26.93
C GLU A 66 3.17 -4.20 26.23
N SER A 67 4.12 -4.49 25.33
CA SER A 67 4.82 -3.46 24.56
C SER A 67 3.99 -2.93 23.38
N HIS A 68 3.06 -3.74 22.87
CA HIS A 68 2.18 -3.44 21.75
C HIS A 68 0.73 -3.83 22.12
N PRO A 69 0.04 -3.03 22.97
CA PRO A 69 -1.26 -3.41 23.54
C PRO A 69 -2.39 -3.51 22.49
N PHE A 70 -2.22 -2.83 21.36
CA PHE A 70 -3.14 -2.89 20.21
C PHE A 70 -2.70 -3.90 19.14
N GLY A 71 -1.68 -4.72 19.41
CA GLY A 71 -1.16 -5.70 18.47
C GLY A 71 -0.24 -5.12 17.39
N TYR A 72 0.00 -5.93 16.37
CA TYR A 72 1.03 -5.68 15.36
C TYR A 72 0.46 -5.38 13.96
N GLY A 73 -0.84 -5.06 13.85
CA GLY A 73 -1.51 -4.83 12.56
C GLY A 73 -0.79 -3.83 11.63
N ARG A 74 -0.16 -2.81 12.22
CA ARG A 74 0.64 -1.78 11.53
C ARG A 74 1.91 -2.27 10.86
N GLU A 75 2.39 -3.48 11.16
CA GLU A 75 3.55 -4.09 10.47
C GLU A 75 3.34 -4.14 8.96
N ARG A 76 2.09 -4.34 8.48
CA ARG A 76 1.80 -4.26 7.04
C ARG A 76 2.13 -2.91 6.43
N TYR A 77 1.86 -1.81 7.15
CA TYR A 77 2.19 -0.46 6.70
C TYR A 77 3.69 -0.21 6.70
N VAL A 78 4.40 -0.69 7.72
CA VAL A 78 5.86 -0.56 7.83
C VAL A 78 6.53 -1.27 6.65
N TYR A 79 6.14 -2.52 6.39
CA TYR A 79 6.72 -3.29 5.29
C TYR A 79 6.30 -2.74 3.92
N GLY A 80 5.08 -2.23 3.75
CA GLY A 80 4.67 -1.51 2.54
C GLY A 80 5.51 -0.24 2.30
N PHE A 81 5.82 0.50 3.36
CA PHE A 81 6.72 1.66 3.27
C PHE A 81 8.15 1.25 2.95
N LEU A 82 8.66 0.16 3.55
CA LEU A 82 10.00 -0.37 3.21
C LEU A 82 10.11 -0.75 1.72
N VAL A 83 9.05 -1.32 1.14
CA VAL A 83 9.00 -1.58 -0.31
C VAL A 83 9.17 -0.28 -1.12
N SER A 84 8.50 0.81 -0.73
CA SER A 84 8.67 2.10 -1.40
C SER A 84 10.12 2.61 -1.35
N VAL A 85 10.82 2.39 -0.23
CA VAL A 85 12.23 2.77 -0.08
C VAL A 85 13.13 1.90 -0.96
N VAL A 86 12.89 0.59 -1.01
CA VAL A 86 13.64 -0.33 -1.87
C VAL A 86 13.44 0.00 -3.34
N LEU A 87 12.19 0.23 -3.76
CA LEU A 87 11.85 0.61 -5.13
C LEU A 87 12.46 1.96 -5.52
N PHE A 88 12.47 2.94 -4.62
CA PHE A 88 13.15 4.22 -4.87
C PHE A 88 14.67 4.03 -5.05
N THR A 89 15.30 3.25 -4.17
CA THR A 89 16.76 3.11 -4.12
C THR A 89 17.30 2.12 -5.16
N LEU A 90 17.07 0.82 -4.94
CA LEU A 90 17.55 -0.27 -5.80
C LEU A 90 16.84 -0.28 -7.16
N GLY A 91 15.62 0.23 -7.21
CA GLY A 91 14.87 0.38 -8.46
C GLY A 91 15.26 1.66 -9.20
N GLY A 92 14.74 2.79 -8.74
CA GLY A 92 14.79 4.07 -9.45
C GLY A 92 16.17 4.72 -9.51
N VAL A 93 16.81 4.97 -8.37
CA VAL A 93 18.11 5.67 -8.31
C VAL A 93 19.21 4.86 -9.02
N PHE A 94 19.22 3.54 -8.84
CA PHE A 94 20.16 2.67 -9.55
C PHE A 94 19.95 2.70 -11.07
N ALA A 95 18.69 2.62 -11.55
CA ALA A 95 18.39 2.71 -12.97
C ALA A 95 18.75 4.09 -13.57
N LEU A 96 18.57 5.17 -12.80
CA LEU A 96 19.04 6.51 -13.21
C LEU A 96 20.56 6.55 -13.35
N TYR A 97 21.29 6.00 -12.37
CA TYR A 97 22.75 5.92 -12.43
C TYR A 97 23.23 5.13 -13.65
N GLU A 98 22.67 3.94 -13.87
CA GLU A 98 23.00 3.11 -15.03
C GLU A 98 22.65 3.79 -16.35
N GLY A 99 21.50 4.48 -16.42
CA GLY A 99 21.11 5.24 -17.58
C GLY A 99 22.06 6.40 -17.90
N VAL A 100 22.51 7.15 -16.90
CA VAL A 100 23.54 8.19 -17.09
C VAL A 100 24.84 7.57 -17.61
N GLU A 101 25.23 6.42 -17.06
CA GLU A 101 26.47 5.74 -17.46
C GLU A 101 26.39 5.24 -18.91
N LYS A 102 25.28 4.63 -19.32
CA LYS A 102 25.04 4.18 -20.70
C LYS A 102 25.01 5.33 -21.70
N VAL A 103 24.49 6.49 -21.31
CA VAL A 103 24.51 7.70 -22.16
C VAL A 103 25.93 8.26 -22.29
N ARG A 104 26.72 8.24 -21.22
CA ARG A 104 28.12 8.75 -21.24
C ARG A 104 29.09 7.81 -21.93
N HIS A 105 28.85 6.51 -21.80
CA HIS A 105 29.67 5.45 -22.38
C HIS A 105 28.79 4.48 -23.19
N PRO A 106 28.33 4.89 -24.39
CA PRO A 106 27.49 4.04 -25.22
C PRO A 106 28.27 2.81 -25.70
N HIS A 107 27.66 1.64 -25.54
CA HIS A 107 28.20 0.38 -26.05
C HIS A 107 27.29 -0.16 -27.15
N ALA A 108 27.89 -0.78 -28.17
CA ALA A 108 27.13 -1.43 -29.23
C ALA A 108 26.42 -2.68 -28.68
N ILE A 109 25.19 -2.93 -29.13
CA ILE A 109 24.40 -4.11 -28.75
C ILE A 109 24.68 -5.23 -29.76
N ASP A 110 25.76 -5.98 -29.57
CA ASP A 110 26.20 -7.02 -30.52
C ASP A 110 25.24 -8.22 -30.59
N HIS A 111 24.61 -8.59 -29.47
CA HIS A 111 23.70 -9.74 -29.35
C HIS A 111 22.29 -9.31 -28.94
N TRP A 112 21.66 -8.42 -29.71
CA TRP A 112 20.35 -7.83 -29.43
C TRP A 112 19.22 -8.83 -29.17
N TYR A 113 19.31 -10.04 -29.74
CA TYR A 113 18.26 -11.07 -29.61
C TYR A 113 18.13 -11.61 -28.18
N TRP A 114 19.19 -11.56 -27.36
CA TRP A 114 19.13 -11.96 -25.95
C TRP A 114 18.29 -10.99 -25.12
N PRO A 115 18.61 -9.67 -25.06
CA PRO A 115 17.78 -8.69 -24.36
C PRO A 115 16.33 -8.68 -24.88
N VAL A 116 16.13 -8.69 -26.20
CA VAL A 116 14.76 -8.64 -26.77
C VAL A 116 13.95 -9.90 -26.41
N GLY A 117 14.55 -11.08 -26.46
CA GLY A 117 13.88 -12.33 -26.07
C GLY A 117 13.48 -12.34 -24.59
N VAL A 118 14.37 -11.88 -23.71
CA VAL A 118 14.10 -11.75 -22.27
C VAL A 118 13.02 -10.71 -21.99
N LEU A 119 13.08 -9.54 -22.63
CA LEU A 119 12.05 -8.50 -22.50
C LEU A 119 10.68 -8.99 -22.96
N ALA A 120 10.61 -9.73 -24.08
CA ALA A 120 9.36 -10.30 -24.56
C ALA A 120 8.78 -11.32 -23.57
N PHE A 121 9.62 -12.22 -23.03
CA PHE A 121 9.21 -13.14 -21.97
C PHE A 121 8.72 -12.40 -20.72
N ALA A 122 9.47 -11.38 -20.28
CA ALA A 122 9.13 -10.57 -19.12
C ALA A 122 7.79 -9.86 -19.30
N ILE A 123 7.51 -9.26 -20.46
CA ILE A 123 6.20 -8.63 -20.76
C ILE A 123 5.05 -9.63 -20.61
N VAL A 124 5.23 -10.89 -21.05
CA VAL A 124 4.21 -11.93 -20.92
C VAL A 124 4.02 -12.36 -19.45
N ALA A 125 5.12 -12.61 -18.74
CA ALA A 125 5.10 -13.02 -17.34
C ALA A 125 4.50 -11.92 -16.44
N GLU A 126 4.97 -10.69 -16.60
CA GLU A 126 4.48 -9.51 -15.90
C GLU A 126 3.01 -9.22 -16.25
N GLY A 127 2.65 -9.35 -17.53
CA GLY A 127 1.27 -9.19 -17.97
C GLY A 127 0.31 -10.19 -17.31
N PHE A 128 0.77 -11.42 -17.04
CA PHE A 128 -0.01 -12.40 -16.29
C PHE A 128 -0.12 -12.05 -14.81
N SER A 129 0.97 -11.60 -14.18
CA SER A 129 0.96 -11.09 -12.79
C SER A 129 -0.01 -9.93 -12.63
N PHE A 130 0.17 -8.89 -13.45
CA PHE A 130 -0.65 -7.68 -13.43
C PHE A 130 -2.13 -8.01 -13.65
N ARG A 131 -2.45 -8.91 -14.59
CA ARG A 131 -3.82 -9.38 -14.81
C ARG A 131 -4.40 -10.04 -13.56
N THR A 132 -3.61 -10.81 -12.83
CA THR A 132 -4.01 -11.46 -11.58
C THR A 132 -4.25 -10.42 -10.49
N ALA A 133 -3.34 -9.47 -10.30
CA ALA A 133 -3.49 -8.36 -9.36
C ALA A 133 -4.75 -7.53 -9.66
N VAL A 134 -4.98 -7.18 -10.93
CA VAL A 134 -6.19 -6.47 -11.37
C VAL A 134 -7.45 -7.28 -11.10
N ARG A 135 -7.43 -8.60 -11.30
CA ARG A 135 -8.57 -9.47 -11.04
C ARG A 135 -8.93 -9.52 -9.56
N GLU A 136 -7.94 -9.61 -8.67
CA GLU A 136 -8.13 -9.61 -7.22
C GLU A 136 -8.53 -8.21 -6.70
N ALA A 137 -8.04 -7.14 -7.32
CA ALA A 137 -8.36 -5.77 -6.91
C ALA A 137 -9.72 -5.26 -7.42
N ARG A 138 -10.21 -5.72 -8.57
CA ARG A 138 -11.51 -5.34 -9.15
C ARG A 138 -12.70 -5.41 -8.17
N PRO A 139 -12.93 -6.50 -7.43
CA PRO A 139 -14.04 -6.57 -6.48
C PRO A 139 -13.87 -5.57 -5.32
N LEU A 140 -12.64 -5.28 -4.89
CA LEU A 140 -12.34 -4.33 -3.82
C LEU A 140 -12.44 -2.87 -4.28
N LYS A 141 -12.06 -2.59 -5.52
CA LYS A 141 -12.20 -1.27 -6.16
C LYS A 141 -13.67 -0.87 -6.28
N GLY A 142 -14.54 -1.83 -6.60
CA GLY A 142 -15.95 -1.57 -6.92
C GLY A 142 -16.08 -0.50 -8.01
N ALA A 143 -16.92 0.51 -7.77
CA ALA A 143 -17.17 1.61 -8.70
C ALA A 143 -16.09 2.71 -8.72
N GLN A 144 -15.07 2.63 -7.86
CA GLN A 144 -14.04 3.67 -7.76
C GLN A 144 -13.13 3.68 -9.00
N SER A 145 -12.52 4.82 -9.31
CA SER A 145 -11.39 4.87 -10.24
C SER A 145 -10.16 4.19 -9.64
N TRP A 146 -9.22 3.73 -10.47
CA TRP A 146 -7.98 3.11 -10.00
C TRP A 146 -7.14 4.05 -9.14
N GLY A 147 -6.99 5.32 -9.55
CA GLY A 147 -6.26 6.31 -8.76
C GLY A 147 -6.91 6.57 -7.40
N ARG A 148 -8.25 6.60 -7.32
CA ARG A 148 -8.93 6.71 -6.02
C ARG A 148 -8.71 5.47 -5.17
N PHE A 149 -8.82 4.27 -5.74
CA PHE A 149 -8.60 3.02 -5.03
C PHE A 149 -7.19 2.91 -4.44
N ILE A 150 -6.15 3.30 -5.19
CA ILE A 150 -4.77 3.30 -4.68
C ILE A 150 -4.62 4.21 -3.46
N ARG A 151 -5.27 5.38 -3.46
CA ARG A 151 -5.20 6.35 -2.34
C ARG A 151 -6.08 6.00 -1.15
N THR A 152 -7.20 5.30 -1.37
CA THR A 152 -8.17 4.99 -0.30
C THR A 152 -7.99 3.60 0.28
N ALA A 153 -7.21 2.73 -0.37
CA ALA A 153 -6.95 1.38 0.08
C ALA A 153 -6.17 1.39 1.41
N LYS A 154 -6.79 0.83 2.45
CA LYS A 154 -6.19 0.69 3.77
C LYS A 154 -5.27 -0.52 3.91
N ALA A 155 -5.18 -1.36 2.87
CA ALA A 155 -4.28 -2.50 2.79
C ALA A 155 -3.21 -2.17 1.73
N PRO A 156 -1.92 -2.08 2.11
CA PRO A 156 -0.88 -1.62 1.18
C PRO A 156 -0.53 -2.66 0.11
N GLU A 157 -0.76 -3.96 0.36
CA GLU A 157 -0.24 -5.05 -0.48
C GLU A 157 -0.73 -4.98 -1.92
N LEU A 158 -2.04 -4.77 -2.13
CA LEU A 158 -2.61 -4.72 -3.47
C LEU A 158 -2.24 -3.45 -4.25
N PRO A 159 -2.35 -2.23 -3.68
CA PRO A 159 -1.87 -1.02 -4.33
C PRO A 159 -0.39 -1.07 -4.69
N VAL A 160 0.47 -1.60 -3.81
CA VAL A 160 1.90 -1.79 -4.07
C VAL A 160 2.10 -2.65 -5.31
N VAL A 161 1.57 -3.88 -5.32
CA VAL A 161 1.73 -4.82 -6.43
C VAL A 161 1.15 -4.26 -7.73
N LEU A 162 -0.01 -3.60 -7.68
CA LEU A 162 -0.60 -3.00 -8.89
C LEU A 162 0.26 -1.88 -9.49
N LEU A 163 0.82 -1.01 -8.65
CA LEU A 163 1.66 0.09 -9.09
C LEU A 163 3.02 -0.43 -9.60
N GLU A 164 3.59 -1.42 -8.92
CA GLU A 164 4.84 -2.07 -9.27
C GLU A 164 4.72 -2.78 -10.63
N ASP A 165 3.79 -3.73 -10.76
CA ASP A 165 3.57 -4.49 -12.01
C ASP A 165 3.19 -3.56 -13.19
N PHE A 166 2.38 -2.52 -12.95
CA PHE A 166 2.07 -1.51 -13.97
C PHE A 166 3.31 -0.72 -14.39
N GLY A 167 4.11 -0.30 -13.41
CA GLY A 167 5.38 0.37 -13.63
C GLY A 167 6.36 -0.52 -14.40
N ALA A 168 6.45 -1.80 -14.04
CA ALA A 168 7.29 -2.78 -14.70
C ALA A 168 6.88 -2.95 -16.17
N LEU A 169 5.59 -3.06 -16.49
CA LEU A 169 5.12 -3.14 -17.87
C LEU A 169 5.48 -1.89 -18.70
N ILE A 170 5.32 -0.70 -18.15
CA ILE A 170 5.75 0.53 -18.82
C ILE A 170 7.28 0.54 -18.96
N GLY A 171 8.00 0.16 -17.92
CA GLY A 171 9.45 0.11 -17.91
C GLY A 171 9.99 -0.87 -18.96
N LEU A 172 9.37 -2.03 -19.11
CA LEU A 172 9.69 -3.02 -20.15
C LEU A 172 9.41 -2.47 -21.56
N ALA A 173 8.33 -1.70 -21.74
CA ALA A 173 8.06 -1.03 -23.01
C ALA A 173 9.11 0.05 -23.33
N LEU A 174 9.55 0.82 -22.32
CA LEU A 174 10.63 1.80 -22.46
C LEU A 174 11.97 1.13 -22.79
N ALA A 175 12.30 0.01 -22.11
CA ALA A 175 13.50 -0.78 -22.40
C ALA A 175 13.48 -1.32 -23.84
N LEU A 176 12.36 -1.93 -24.26
CA LEU A 176 12.22 -2.46 -25.61
C LEU A 176 12.31 -1.35 -26.67
N GLY A 177 11.72 -0.19 -26.40
CA GLY A 177 11.85 0.99 -27.26
C GLY A 177 13.30 1.50 -27.35
N GLY A 178 13.99 1.61 -26.22
CA GLY A 178 15.39 2.04 -26.15
C GLY A 178 16.33 1.10 -26.90
N VAL A 179 16.27 -0.20 -26.61
CA VAL A 179 17.05 -1.23 -27.31
C VAL A 179 16.69 -1.26 -28.81
N GLY A 180 15.41 -1.17 -29.16
CA GLY A 180 14.96 -1.16 -30.55
C GLY A 180 15.51 0.04 -31.34
N LEU A 181 15.47 1.23 -30.76
CA LEU A 181 16.05 2.43 -31.36
C LEU A 181 17.57 2.34 -31.46
N ALA A 182 18.26 1.81 -30.44
CA ALA A 182 19.70 1.60 -30.48
C ALA A 182 20.11 0.66 -31.62
N VAL A 183 19.36 -0.42 -31.85
CA VAL A 183 19.60 -1.35 -32.97
C VAL A 183 19.31 -0.70 -34.32
N LEU A 184 18.22 0.06 -34.45
CA LEU A 184 17.83 0.69 -35.72
C LEU A 184 18.75 1.85 -36.13
N THR A 185 19.25 2.61 -35.16
CA THR A 185 20.10 3.79 -35.39
C THR A 185 21.59 3.46 -35.35
N GLY A 186 21.96 2.33 -34.74
CA GLY A 186 23.35 1.98 -34.43
C GLY A 186 23.94 2.78 -33.26
N ASP A 187 23.11 3.55 -32.53
CA ASP A 187 23.55 4.41 -31.42
C ASP A 187 23.06 3.87 -30.06
N GLY A 188 24.01 3.40 -29.23
CA GLY A 188 23.73 2.85 -27.90
C GLY A 188 23.14 3.86 -26.90
N VAL A 189 23.18 5.17 -27.19
CA VAL A 189 22.59 6.20 -26.32
C VAL A 189 21.10 5.96 -26.07
N TRP A 190 20.38 5.41 -27.04
CA TRP A 190 18.94 5.14 -26.90
C TRP A 190 18.61 4.09 -25.83
N ASP A 191 19.50 3.13 -25.57
CA ASP A 191 19.35 2.19 -24.45
C ASP A 191 19.47 2.93 -23.11
N GLY A 192 20.47 3.82 -23.00
CA GLY A 192 20.65 4.67 -21.82
C GLY A 192 19.48 5.62 -21.55
N VAL A 193 18.90 6.21 -22.61
CA VAL A 193 17.66 7.02 -22.50
C VAL A 193 16.49 6.17 -22.00
N GLY A 194 16.37 4.93 -22.47
CA GLY A 194 15.40 3.96 -21.95
C GLY A 194 15.56 3.72 -20.45
N SER A 195 16.79 3.42 -20.00
CA SER A 195 17.13 3.23 -18.58
C SER A 195 16.83 4.47 -17.73
N LEU A 196 17.13 5.68 -18.22
CA LEU A 196 16.78 6.93 -17.54
C LEU A 196 15.25 7.08 -17.39
N GLY A 197 14.49 6.77 -18.45
CA GLY A 197 13.03 6.80 -18.42
C GLY A 197 12.45 5.84 -17.38
N ILE A 198 13.00 4.63 -17.29
CA ILE A 198 12.65 3.64 -16.26
C ILE A 198 12.97 4.18 -14.86
N GLY A 199 14.16 4.75 -14.67
CA GLY A 199 14.56 5.33 -13.38
C GLY A 199 13.62 6.43 -12.90
N VAL A 200 13.26 7.37 -13.78
CA VAL A 200 12.27 8.44 -13.47
C VAL A 200 10.91 7.84 -13.12
N LEU A 201 10.45 6.85 -13.89
CA LEU A 201 9.18 6.17 -13.64
C LEU A 201 9.14 5.50 -12.26
N LEU A 202 10.18 4.74 -11.92
CA LEU A 202 10.28 4.04 -10.64
C LEU A 202 10.37 5.02 -9.46
N VAL A 203 11.12 6.11 -9.61
CA VAL A 203 11.14 7.19 -8.59
C VAL A 203 9.74 7.77 -8.40
N ALA A 204 9.01 8.06 -9.47
CA ALA A 204 7.66 8.60 -9.39
C ALA A 204 6.69 7.62 -8.68
N ILE A 205 6.74 6.32 -9.03
CA ILE A 205 5.92 5.29 -8.39
C ILE A 205 6.27 5.14 -6.91
N ALA A 206 7.56 5.11 -6.58
CA ALA A 206 8.02 5.01 -5.20
C ALA A 206 7.58 6.21 -4.36
N LEU A 207 7.60 7.43 -4.91
CA LEU A 207 7.10 8.64 -4.22
C LEU A 207 5.61 8.58 -3.95
N VAL A 208 4.81 8.12 -4.93
CA VAL A 208 3.37 7.90 -4.73
C VAL A 208 3.17 6.88 -3.60
N LEU A 209 3.83 5.72 -3.68
CA LEU A 209 3.66 4.66 -2.69
C LEU A 209 4.11 5.09 -1.28
N ALA A 210 5.23 5.81 -1.17
CA ALA A 210 5.73 6.34 0.08
C ALA A 210 4.74 7.34 0.72
N SER A 211 4.12 8.22 -0.09
CA SER A 211 3.12 9.17 0.40
C SER A 211 1.88 8.48 0.96
N GLU A 212 1.35 7.48 0.24
CA GLU A 212 0.15 6.76 0.67
C GLU A 212 0.44 5.90 1.92
N THR A 213 1.55 5.17 1.94
CA THR A 213 1.92 4.32 3.09
C THR A 213 2.30 5.13 4.32
N LYS A 214 2.93 6.30 4.16
CA LYS A 214 3.21 7.23 5.26
C LYS A 214 1.92 7.67 5.97
N SER A 215 0.87 8.00 5.23
CA SER A 215 -0.40 8.43 5.82
C SER A 215 -1.00 7.32 6.69
N LEU A 216 -0.99 6.07 6.20
CA LEU A 216 -1.42 4.90 6.97
C LEU A 216 -0.58 4.65 8.23
N LEU A 217 0.72 4.92 8.19
CA LEU A 217 1.62 4.82 9.34
C LEU A 217 1.33 5.87 10.42
N LEU A 218 1.03 7.11 10.00
CA LEU A 218 0.63 8.18 10.93
C LEU A 218 -0.70 7.87 11.60
N GLY A 219 -1.56 7.12 10.91
CA GLY A 219 -2.82 6.63 11.42
C GLY A 219 -3.99 7.38 10.84
N GLU A 220 -4.59 6.80 9.82
CA GLU A 220 -5.75 7.37 9.15
C GLU A 220 -7.05 7.06 9.90
N GLY A 221 -7.99 8.00 9.84
CA GLY A 221 -9.37 7.76 10.26
C GLY A 221 -10.11 6.82 9.31
N ALA A 222 -11.26 6.34 9.79
CA ALA A 222 -12.20 5.56 8.99
C ALA A 222 -12.76 6.39 7.82
N SER A 223 -13.27 5.71 6.79
CA SER A 223 -13.92 6.40 5.67
C SER A 223 -15.18 7.14 6.13
N PRO A 224 -15.64 8.19 5.42
CA PRO A 224 -16.86 8.91 5.77
C PRO A 224 -18.09 7.99 5.90
N GLU A 225 -18.18 6.96 5.07
CA GLU A 225 -19.26 5.98 5.12
C GLU A 225 -19.18 5.08 6.36
N ALA A 226 -17.97 4.68 6.77
CA ALA A 226 -17.76 3.93 8.01
C ALA A 226 -18.06 4.80 9.24
N VAL A 227 -17.61 6.05 9.23
CA VAL A 227 -17.93 7.06 10.26
C VAL A 227 -19.45 7.24 10.39
N ALA A 228 -20.17 7.34 9.26
CA ALA A 228 -21.63 7.43 9.27
C ALA A 228 -22.28 6.17 9.87
N ARG A 229 -21.88 4.97 9.41
CA ARG A 229 -22.40 3.70 9.97
C ARG A 229 -22.19 3.58 11.47
N VAL A 230 -21.00 3.91 11.97
CA VAL A 230 -20.69 3.88 13.41
C VAL A 230 -21.55 4.89 14.16
N ARG A 231 -21.68 6.12 13.64
CA ARG A 231 -22.51 7.16 14.24
C ARG A 231 -23.98 6.75 14.33
N ASP A 232 -24.53 6.23 13.24
CA ASP A 232 -25.93 5.79 13.19
C ASP A 232 -26.17 4.61 14.15
N ALA A 233 -25.19 3.70 14.27
CA ALA A 233 -25.25 2.59 15.22
C ALA A 233 -25.22 3.06 16.68
N LEU A 234 -24.42 4.08 17.00
CA LEU A 234 -24.40 4.71 18.33
C LEU A 234 -25.73 5.39 18.64
N LEU A 235 -26.29 6.17 17.70
CA LEU A 235 -27.57 6.87 17.88
C LEU A 235 -28.78 5.92 17.96
N ALA A 236 -28.66 4.71 17.42
CA ALA A 236 -29.69 3.68 17.52
C ALA A 236 -29.66 2.93 18.87
N ALA A 237 -28.69 3.21 19.75
CA ALA A 237 -28.63 2.63 21.09
C ALA A 237 -29.62 3.33 22.05
N PRO A 238 -30.29 2.59 22.95
CA PRO A 238 -31.16 3.18 23.96
C PRO A 238 -30.39 4.20 24.79
N ASP A 239 -31.04 5.31 25.10
CA ASP A 239 -30.54 6.34 26.02
C ASP A 239 -29.25 7.05 25.56
N VAL A 240 -28.84 6.86 24.31
CA VAL A 240 -27.86 7.72 23.63
C VAL A 240 -28.60 8.88 22.98
N GLU A 241 -28.49 10.07 23.54
CA GLU A 241 -29.15 11.26 23.02
C GLU A 241 -28.41 11.82 21.79
N ARG A 242 -27.07 11.78 21.83
CA ARG A 242 -26.21 12.22 20.73
C ARG A 242 -24.79 11.69 20.84
N VAL A 243 -24.05 11.75 19.74
CA VAL A 243 -22.59 11.64 19.73
C VAL A 243 -22.00 13.04 19.85
N ILE A 244 -21.27 13.31 20.93
CA ILE A 244 -20.64 14.62 21.20
C ILE A 244 -19.43 14.80 20.29
N HIS A 245 -18.51 13.84 20.32
CA HIS A 245 -17.41 13.76 19.37
C HIS A 245 -17.01 12.31 19.14
N MET A 246 -16.40 12.03 17.98
CA MET A 246 -15.91 10.71 17.63
C MET A 246 -14.63 10.82 16.82
N ARG A 247 -13.61 10.07 17.25
CA ARG A 247 -12.34 9.90 16.56
C ARG A 247 -12.19 8.44 16.20
N THR A 248 -11.66 8.19 15.01
CA THR A 248 -11.41 6.83 14.52
C THR A 248 -9.98 6.73 14.04
N LEU A 249 -9.40 5.53 14.14
CA LEU A 249 -8.01 5.29 13.81
C LEU A 249 -7.82 3.85 13.32
N HIS A 250 -7.22 3.68 12.15
CA HIS A 250 -6.78 2.36 11.72
C HIS A 250 -5.57 1.90 12.54
N LEU A 251 -5.73 0.75 13.20
CA LEU A 251 -4.65 -0.01 13.86
C LEU A 251 -4.06 -1.07 12.91
N GLY A 252 -4.79 -1.37 11.84
CA GLY A 252 -4.38 -2.16 10.70
C GLY A 252 -5.45 -2.10 9.60
N PRO A 253 -5.23 -2.78 8.46
CA PRO A 253 -6.16 -2.71 7.34
C PRO A 253 -7.58 -3.20 7.69
N GLU A 254 -7.67 -4.18 8.59
CA GLU A 254 -8.92 -4.78 9.07
C GLU A 254 -9.22 -4.49 10.54
N GLU A 255 -8.56 -3.48 11.13
CA GLU A 255 -8.72 -3.17 12.54
C GLU A 255 -8.83 -1.66 12.76
N LEU A 256 -9.98 -1.27 13.29
CA LEU A 256 -10.37 0.11 13.56
C LEU A 256 -10.55 0.30 15.07
N LEU A 257 -9.95 1.38 15.57
CA LEU A 257 -10.23 1.94 16.87
C LEU A 257 -11.30 3.02 16.71
N VAL A 258 -12.34 2.95 17.55
CA VAL A 258 -13.39 3.96 17.68
C VAL A 258 -13.33 4.52 19.10
N ALA A 259 -13.05 5.82 19.22
CA ALA A 259 -13.12 6.54 20.47
C ALA A 259 -14.21 7.61 20.35
N ALA A 260 -15.29 7.47 21.11
CA ALA A 260 -16.43 8.37 21.03
C ALA A 260 -16.88 8.82 22.41
N LYS A 261 -17.25 10.10 22.51
CA LYS A 261 -17.99 10.63 23.65
C LYS A 261 -19.47 10.68 23.29
N ILE A 262 -20.31 10.06 24.10
CA ILE A 262 -21.75 9.95 23.88
C ILE A 262 -22.51 10.65 25.01
N ALA A 263 -23.56 11.38 24.67
CA ALA A 263 -24.42 12.00 25.66
C ALA A 263 -25.43 10.97 26.18
N VAL A 264 -25.51 10.88 27.50
CA VAL A 264 -26.49 10.06 28.22
C VAL A 264 -27.46 10.98 28.97
N ARG A 265 -28.60 10.42 29.39
CA ARG A 265 -29.59 11.19 30.13
C ARG A 265 -29.03 11.66 31.49
N PRO A 266 -29.34 12.88 31.96
CA PRO A 266 -28.87 13.38 33.26
C PRO A 266 -29.36 12.59 34.47
N ASP A 267 -30.46 11.86 34.33
CA ASP A 267 -31.10 11.07 35.39
C ASP A 267 -30.69 9.59 35.38
N ALA A 268 -29.83 9.17 34.44
CA ALA A 268 -29.36 7.80 34.34
C ALA A 268 -28.43 7.46 35.50
N ASP A 269 -28.66 6.30 36.12
CA ASP A 269 -27.74 5.78 37.13
C ASP A 269 -26.56 5.03 36.50
N ALA A 270 -25.61 4.57 37.32
CA ALA A 270 -24.41 3.89 36.84
C ALA A 270 -24.73 2.56 36.11
N ALA A 271 -25.80 1.87 36.49
CA ALA A 271 -26.20 0.61 35.86
C ALA A 271 -26.84 0.88 34.50
N ASP A 272 -27.66 1.92 34.39
CA ASP A 272 -28.24 2.39 33.13
C ASP A 272 -27.14 2.79 32.14
N ILE A 273 -26.18 3.62 32.58
CA ILE A 273 -25.05 4.06 31.74
C ILE A 273 -24.23 2.87 31.24
N ALA A 274 -23.94 1.90 32.12
CA ALA A 274 -23.20 0.70 31.74
C ALA A 274 -23.97 -0.15 30.71
N ALA A 275 -25.29 -0.29 30.87
CA ALA A 275 -26.15 -0.99 29.92
C ALA A 275 -26.19 -0.28 28.56
N THR A 276 -26.29 1.04 28.55
CA THR A 276 -26.24 1.88 27.33
C THR A 276 -24.93 1.72 26.59
N ILE A 277 -23.78 1.80 27.29
CA ILE A 277 -22.45 1.60 26.69
C ILE A 277 -22.34 0.21 26.06
N ASN A 278 -22.69 -0.85 26.80
CA ASN A 278 -22.63 -2.23 26.28
C ASN A 278 -23.52 -2.42 25.04
N ALA A 279 -24.73 -1.84 25.05
CA ALA A 279 -25.67 -1.90 23.94
C ALA A 279 -25.18 -1.11 22.72
N ALA A 280 -24.52 0.02 22.93
CA ALA A 280 -23.91 0.84 21.89
C ALA A 280 -22.70 0.13 21.25
N GLU A 281 -21.81 -0.45 22.07
CA GLU A 281 -20.67 -1.24 21.58
C GLU A 281 -21.11 -2.41 20.71
N ALA A 282 -22.11 -3.18 21.17
CA ALA A 282 -22.62 -4.32 20.42
C ALA A 282 -23.18 -3.91 19.04
N ARG A 283 -23.89 -2.77 18.98
CA ARG A 283 -24.39 -2.21 17.72
C ARG A 283 -23.28 -1.74 16.80
N VAL A 284 -22.27 -1.05 17.32
CA VAL A 284 -21.11 -0.61 16.53
C VAL A 284 -20.37 -1.81 15.94
N ARG A 285 -20.15 -2.88 16.71
CA ARG A 285 -19.50 -4.11 16.21
C ARG A 285 -20.32 -4.79 15.12
N ALA A 286 -21.65 -4.75 15.21
CA ALA A 286 -22.52 -5.30 14.18
C ALA A 286 -22.53 -4.45 12.90
N ALA A 287 -22.53 -3.13 13.03
CA ALA A 287 -22.58 -2.19 11.90
C ALA A 287 -21.22 -2.02 11.19
N GLU A 288 -20.12 -2.10 11.94
CA GLU A 288 -18.76 -2.00 11.42
C GLU A 288 -17.87 -3.10 12.03
N PRO A 289 -17.83 -4.31 11.42
CA PRO A 289 -17.13 -5.46 11.99
C PRO A 289 -15.62 -5.27 12.21
N ILE A 290 -14.99 -4.31 11.52
CA ILE A 290 -13.57 -4.00 11.74
C ILE A 290 -13.35 -3.10 12.97
N ALA A 291 -14.39 -2.52 13.59
CA ALA A 291 -14.32 -1.78 14.85
C ALA A 291 -14.04 -2.73 16.03
N ARG A 292 -12.78 -3.14 16.17
CA ARG A 292 -12.37 -4.14 17.17
C ARG A 292 -12.10 -3.51 18.53
N VAL A 293 -11.55 -2.30 18.53
CA VAL A 293 -11.26 -1.53 19.75
C VAL A 293 -12.25 -0.39 19.83
N ILE A 294 -13.06 -0.36 20.89
CA ILE A 294 -14.10 0.66 21.08
C ILE A 294 -13.93 1.23 22.48
N TYR A 295 -13.88 2.55 22.57
CA TYR A 295 -13.91 3.31 23.81
C TYR A 295 -15.07 4.29 23.74
N LEU A 296 -16.07 4.10 24.61
CA LEU A 296 -17.19 5.01 24.75
C LEU A 296 -17.10 5.73 26.08
N GLU A 297 -17.00 7.04 26.04
CA GLU A 297 -17.03 7.92 27.21
C GLU A 297 -18.44 8.49 27.36
N PRO A 298 -19.18 8.16 28.44
CA PRO A 298 -20.46 8.79 28.71
C PRO A 298 -20.25 10.21 29.25
N ASP A 299 -21.10 11.14 28.84
CA ASP A 299 -21.08 12.52 29.33
C ASP A 299 -22.47 13.16 29.28
N LEU A 300 -22.61 14.34 29.86
CA LEU A 300 -23.78 15.20 29.70
C LEU A 300 -23.49 16.24 28.63
N TYR A 301 -24.42 16.41 27.70
CA TYR A 301 -24.22 17.41 26.65
C TYR A 301 -24.39 18.83 27.19
N SER A 302 -23.39 19.69 26.94
CA SER A 302 -23.42 21.11 27.22
C SER A 302 -23.37 21.93 25.92
N GLU A 303 -24.43 22.70 25.65
CA GLU A 303 -24.44 23.65 24.51
C GLU A 303 -23.37 24.74 24.66
N ALA A 304 -23.10 25.16 25.89
CA ALA A 304 -22.12 26.20 26.19
C ALA A 304 -20.69 25.71 25.87
N GLU A 305 -20.34 24.48 26.25
CA GLU A 305 -19.03 23.89 25.92
C GLU A 305 -18.89 23.63 24.43
N ALA A 306 -19.96 23.15 23.77
CA ALA A 306 -19.95 22.96 22.33
C ALA A 306 -19.73 24.28 21.57
N ALA A 307 -20.28 25.39 22.06
CA ALA A 307 -20.10 26.72 21.49
C ALA A 307 -18.69 27.30 21.75
N ALA A 308 -18.05 26.97 22.87
CA ALA A 308 -16.70 27.39 23.21
C ALA A 308 -15.64 26.77 22.27
N GLY A 309 -15.94 25.62 21.68
CA GLY A 309 -15.02 24.88 20.81
C GLY A 309 -13.92 24.14 21.61
N PRO A 310 -13.05 23.39 20.92
CA PRO A 310 -11.96 22.67 21.58
C PRO A 310 -10.97 23.64 22.22
N ASP A 311 -10.59 23.37 23.48
CA ASP A 311 -9.56 24.12 24.18
C ASP A 311 -8.20 23.94 23.45
N PRO A 312 -7.65 25.01 22.84
CA PRO A 312 -6.40 24.93 22.11
C PRO A 312 -5.20 24.58 23.00
N ASP A 313 -5.27 24.88 24.31
CA ASP A 313 -4.20 24.56 25.27
C ASP A 313 -4.27 23.10 25.74
N ALA A 314 -5.44 22.45 25.63
CA ALA A 314 -5.63 21.04 25.97
C ALA A 314 -5.39 20.07 24.79
N THR A 315 -5.24 20.59 23.56
CA THR A 315 -5.13 19.75 22.36
C THR A 315 -3.66 19.57 21.93
N PRO A 316 -3.09 18.35 21.87
CA PRO A 316 -1.73 18.14 21.39
C PRO A 316 -1.62 18.58 19.92
N GLY A 317 -0.77 19.58 19.64
CA GLY A 317 -0.57 20.13 18.29
C GLY A 317 -1.37 21.40 17.98
N GLY A 318 -1.90 22.10 18.99
CA GLY A 318 -2.66 23.34 18.86
C GLY A 318 -2.12 24.33 17.83
N ARG A 319 -2.73 24.32 16.64
CA ARG A 319 -3.14 25.43 15.77
C ARG A 319 -3.73 24.89 14.47
#